data_AF-A0A2G4RE33-F1
#
_entry.id   AF-A0A2G4RE33-F1
#
_cell.length_a   1.000
_cell.length_b   1.000
_cell.length_c   1.000
_cell.angle_alpha   90.00
_cell.angle_beta   90.00
_cell.angle_gamma   90.00
#
_symmetry.space_group_name_H-M   'P 1'
#
loop_
_entity.id
_entity.type
_entity.pdbx_description
1 polymer ?
#
loop_
_entity_poly.entity_id
_entity_poly.type
_entity_poly.pdbx_seq_one_letter_code
_entity_poly.pdbx_strand_id
1 'polypeptide(L)'
;SVIWVGKAHATVRPELTDDEAGWPVRILKDAIADGVPYKDMLITAEHCMFFKGKLVPVRMLVNGVSIFYDKSITSYDYYHVETEQHSVITADGMLTESYLDTG
;
A
#
# COMPACT_ATOMS: atom_id res chain seq x y z
N SER A 1 -17.62 7.82 6.75
CA SER A 1 -17.55 8.93 5.78
C SER A 1 -16.09 9.14 5.41
N VAL A 2 -15.76 9.36 4.13
CA VAL A 2 -14.42 9.83 3.74
C VAL A 2 -14.36 11.31 4.11
N ILE A 3 -13.40 11.70 4.96
CA ILE A 3 -13.23 13.10 5.37
C ILE A 3 -12.31 13.82 4.40
N TRP A 4 -11.28 13.13 3.91
CA TRP A 4 -10.22 13.77 3.14
C TRP A 4 -9.55 12.79 2.16
N VAL A 5 -9.20 13.32 0.99
CA VAL A 5 -8.37 12.63 0.01
C VAL A 5 -7.16 13.51 -0.26
N GLY A 6 -6.02 13.09 0.28
CA GLY A 6 -4.72 13.67 0.00
C GLY A 6 -4.18 13.15 -1.30
N LYS A 7 -3.58 14.04 -2.09
CA LYS A 7 -2.70 13.66 -3.19
C LYS A 7 -1.28 14.05 -2.82
N ALA A 8 -0.37 13.09 -2.89
CA ALA A 8 1.05 13.35 -2.75
C ALA A 8 1.81 12.71 -3.92
N HIS A 9 3.01 13.23 -4.17
CA HIS A 9 3.88 12.74 -5.24
C HIS A 9 5.11 12.10 -4.61
N ALA A 10 5.40 10.86 -5.01
CA ALA A 10 6.60 10.14 -4.60
C ALA A 10 7.61 10.12 -5.73
N THR A 11 8.86 10.44 -5.41
CA THR A 11 10.01 10.28 -6.29
C THR A 11 10.97 9.28 -5.65
N VAL A 12 11.39 8.30 -6.42
CA VAL A 12 12.29 7.24 -5.95
C VAL A 12 13.72 7.76 -5.80
N ARG A 13 14.39 7.29 -4.75
CA ARG A 13 15.79 7.50 -4.42
C ARG A 13 16.55 6.17 -4.56
N PRO A 14 16.99 5.81 -5.77
CA PRO A 14 17.57 4.49 -6.05
C PRO A 14 18.91 4.22 -5.35
N GLU A 15 19.52 5.24 -4.77
CA GLU A 15 20.73 5.16 -3.95
C GLU A 15 20.51 4.57 -2.55
N LEU A 16 19.26 4.51 -2.09
CA LEU A 16 18.89 3.94 -0.80
C LEU A 16 18.55 2.45 -0.89
N THR A 17 18.38 1.82 0.27
CA THR A 17 17.82 0.47 0.38
C THR A 17 16.41 0.42 -0.20
N ASP A 18 15.97 -0.76 -0.66
CA ASP A 18 14.68 -0.87 -1.38
C ASP A 18 13.48 -0.39 -0.54
N ASP A 19 13.52 -0.57 0.78
CA ASP A 19 12.49 -0.12 1.71
C ASP A 19 12.53 1.38 2.01
N GLU A 20 13.67 2.05 1.80
CA GLU A 20 13.82 3.50 2.03
C GLU A 20 13.83 4.32 0.72
N ALA A 21 14.03 3.65 -0.42
CA ALA A 21 14.13 4.24 -1.75
C ALA A 21 12.79 4.81 -2.26
N GLY A 22 11.66 4.46 -1.64
CA GLY A 22 10.34 4.96 -2.04
C GLY A 22 9.74 4.24 -3.24
N TRP A 23 10.28 3.07 -3.62
CA TRP A 23 9.67 2.20 -4.62
C TRP A 23 8.24 1.82 -4.21
N PRO A 24 7.28 1.83 -5.14
CA PRO A 24 5.96 1.28 -4.84
C PRO A 24 6.08 -0.25 -4.71
N VAL A 25 5.26 -0.84 -3.86
CA VAL A 25 5.10 -2.29 -3.79
C VAL A 25 3.98 -2.71 -4.73
N ARG A 26 4.27 -3.66 -5.61
CA ARG A 26 3.29 -4.34 -6.43
C ARG A 26 2.84 -5.61 -5.73
N ILE A 27 1.52 -5.78 -5.62
CA ILE A 27 0.88 -7.01 -5.15
C ILE A 27 0.15 -7.58 -6.36
N LEU A 28 0.55 -8.78 -6.82
CA LEU A 28 -0.08 -9.44 -7.96
C LEU A 28 -1.48 -9.94 -7.59
N LYS A 29 -2.32 -10.12 -8.62
CA LYS A 29 -3.58 -10.84 -8.50
C LYS A 29 -3.37 -12.18 -7.77
N ASP A 30 -4.31 -12.50 -6.88
CA ASP A 30 -4.31 -13.74 -6.09
C ASP A 30 -3.11 -13.92 -5.13
N ALA A 31 -2.28 -12.88 -4.91
CA ALA A 31 -1.05 -12.99 -4.10
C ALA A 31 -1.27 -13.24 -2.61
N ILE A 32 -2.47 -12.95 -2.09
CA ILE A 32 -2.82 -13.07 -0.67
C ILE A 32 -3.72 -14.27 -0.42
N ALA A 33 -4.70 -14.47 -1.29
CA ALA A 33 -5.59 -15.62 -1.33
C ALA A 33 -6.22 -15.70 -2.74
N ASP A 34 -6.88 -16.81 -3.05
CA ASP A 34 -7.64 -16.92 -4.30
C ASP A 34 -8.65 -15.76 -4.44
N GLY A 35 -8.51 -14.98 -5.51
CA GLY A 35 -9.30 -13.78 -5.77
C GLY A 35 -8.85 -12.51 -5.02
N VAL A 36 -7.73 -12.54 -4.29
CA VAL A 36 -7.27 -11.45 -3.41
C VAL A 36 -5.78 -11.14 -3.61
N PRO A 37 -5.42 -9.93 -4.11
CA PRO A 37 -6.32 -8.96 -4.74
C PRO A 37 -6.92 -9.52 -6.04
N TYR A 38 -8.07 -8.99 -6.48
CA TYR A 38 -8.74 -9.50 -7.69
C TYR A 38 -8.05 -9.05 -9.00
N LYS A 39 -7.09 -8.12 -8.90
CA LYS A 39 -6.19 -7.65 -9.94
C LYS A 39 -4.87 -7.21 -9.31
N ASP A 40 -3.84 -7.03 -10.12
CA ASP A 40 -2.59 -6.41 -9.66
C ASP A 40 -2.84 -5.00 -9.12
N MET A 41 -2.22 -4.66 -8.00
CA MET A 41 -2.30 -3.33 -7.39
C MET A 41 -0.90 -2.79 -7.04
N LEU A 42 -0.78 -1.47 -7.05
CA LEU A 42 0.40 -0.72 -6.63
C LEU A 42 0.06 0.09 -5.38
N ILE A 43 0.94 0.03 -4.39
CA ILE A 43 0.71 0.68 -3.11
C ILE A 43 2.04 1.14 -2.50
N THR A 44 2.00 2.20 -1.68
CA THR A 44 3.20 2.67 -0.98
C THR A 44 3.66 1.63 0.05
N ALA A 45 4.98 1.53 0.24
CA ALA A 45 5.61 0.54 1.11
C ALA A 45 5.15 0.62 2.58
N GLU A 46 4.89 1.84 3.07
CA GLU A 46 4.45 2.12 4.45
C GLU A 46 2.93 2.05 4.63
N HIS A 47 2.15 1.82 3.56
CA HIS A 47 0.71 1.65 3.72
C HIS A 47 0.42 0.39 4.55
N CYS A 48 -0.48 0.49 5.52
CA CYS A 48 -0.86 -0.64 6.36
C CYS A 48 -2.06 -1.39 5.77
N MET A 49 -1.88 -2.70 5.59
CA MET A 49 -2.94 -3.63 5.23
C MET A 49 -3.49 -4.30 6.47
N PHE A 50 -4.80 -4.57 6.50
CA PHE A 50 -5.44 -5.18 7.65
C PHE A 50 -5.48 -6.70 7.53
N PHE A 51 -4.74 -7.38 8.41
CA PHE A 51 -4.64 -8.83 8.48
C PHE A 51 -4.98 -9.33 9.88
N LYS A 52 -6.02 -10.15 10.00
CA LYS A 52 -6.39 -10.86 11.24
C LYS A 52 -6.46 -9.93 12.47
N GLY A 53 -7.06 -8.75 12.34
CA GLY A 53 -7.17 -7.80 13.45
C GLY A 53 -5.95 -6.90 13.67
N LYS A 54 -4.93 -6.98 12.79
CA LYS A 54 -3.68 -6.23 12.91
C LYS A 54 -3.39 -5.45 11.63
N LEU A 55 -2.67 -4.36 11.79
CA LEU A 55 -2.17 -3.54 10.71
C LEU A 55 -0.74 -3.94 10.41
N VAL A 56 -0.48 -4.28 9.15
CA VAL A 56 0.82 -4.74 8.69
C VAL A 56 1.25 -3.87 7.51
N PRO A 57 2.37 -3.12 7.63
CA PRO A 57 2.94 -2.37 6.50
C PRO A 57 3.20 -3.30 5.32
N VAL A 58 2.85 -2.87 4.11
CA VAL A 58 2.98 -3.69 2.90
C VAL A 58 4.41 -4.18 2.68
N ARG A 59 5.43 -3.37 3.03
CA ARG A 59 6.84 -3.79 2.92
C ARG A 59 7.17 -5.08 3.68
N MET A 60 6.46 -5.36 4.78
CA MET A 60 6.68 -6.59 5.56
C MET A 60 6.12 -7.84 4.87
N LEU A 61 5.31 -7.67 3.83
CA LEU A 61 4.70 -8.75 3.05
C LEU A 61 5.51 -9.08 1.78
N VAL A 62 6.53 -8.28 1.47
CA VAL A 62 7.38 -8.47 0.29
C VAL A 62 8.06 -9.84 0.35
N ASN A 63 7.80 -10.65 -0.68
CA ASN A 63 8.34 -11.99 -0.83
C ASN A 63 9.19 -12.15 -2.11
N GLY A 64 9.28 -11.11 -2.93
CA GLY A 64 10.09 -11.08 -4.17
C GLY A 64 9.48 -11.84 -5.36
N VAL A 65 8.28 -12.42 -5.20
CA VAL A 65 7.61 -13.21 -6.25
C VAL A 65 6.25 -12.63 -6.59
N SER A 66 5.30 -12.72 -5.66
CA SER A 66 3.93 -12.22 -5.83
C SER A 66 3.72 -10.83 -5.20
N ILE A 67 4.64 -10.44 -4.32
CA ILE A 67 4.66 -9.13 -3.67
C ILE A 67 6.10 -8.62 -3.71
N PHE A 68 6.34 -7.54 -4.44
CA PHE A 68 7.70 -7.03 -4.68
C PHE A 68 7.74 -5.52 -4.92
N TYR A 69 8.90 -4.91 -4.67
CA TYR A 69 9.16 -3.53 -5.06
C TYR A 69 9.24 -3.41 -6.57
N ASP A 70 8.38 -2.58 -7.16
CA ASP A 70 8.36 -2.38 -8.60
C ASP A 70 9.38 -1.30 -9.00
N LYS A 71 10.60 -1.75 -9.31
CA LYS A 71 11.71 -0.88 -9.71
C LYS A 71 11.56 -0.28 -11.11
N SER A 72 10.51 -0.61 -11.85
CA SER A 72 10.20 0.02 -13.14
C SER A 72 9.55 1.40 -12.98
N ILE A 73 9.07 1.73 -11.77
CA ILE A 73 8.34 2.97 -11.49
C ILE A 73 9.20 3.88 -10.60
N THR A 74 9.77 4.92 -11.19
CA THR A 74 10.68 5.85 -10.49
C THR A 74 9.98 7.10 -9.93
N SER A 75 8.73 7.34 -10.28
CA SER A 75 7.91 8.43 -9.75
C SER A 75 6.43 8.11 -9.93
N TYR A 76 5.60 8.44 -8.94
CA TYR A 76 4.17 8.17 -9.01
C TYR A 76 3.38 9.12 -8.11
N ASP A 77 2.15 9.41 -8.53
CA ASP A 77 1.16 10.04 -7.66
C ASP A 77 0.51 8.97 -6.81
N TYR A 78 0.36 9.24 -5.52
CA TYR A 78 -0.39 8.37 -4.60
C TYR A 78 -1.43 9.18 -3.84
N TYR A 79 -2.52 8.49 -3.48
CA TYR A 79 -3.65 9.10 -2.81
C TYR A 79 -3.79 8.51 -1.41
N HIS A 80 -3.87 9.37 -0.39
CA HIS A 80 -4.21 8.97 0.97
C HIS A 80 -5.68 9.28 1.19
N VAL A 81 -6.46 8.27 1.57
CA VAL A 81 -7.86 8.44 1.94
C VAL A 81 -7.96 8.38 3.47
N GLU A 82 -8.36 9.48 4.08
CA GLU A 82 -8.61 9.60 5.52
C GLU A 82 -10.12 9.51 5.77
N THR A 83 -10.52 8.69 6.75
CA THR A 83 -11.93 8.51 7.15
C THR A 83 -12.13 8.85 8.62
N GLU A 84 -13.30 9.41 8.96
CA GLU A 84 -13.63 10.12 10.22
C GLU A 84 -13.60 9.22 11.47
N GLN A 85 -13.69 7.93 11.24
CA GLN A 85 -13.60 6.85 12.20
C GLN A 85 -12.89 5.71 11.46
N HIS A 86 -11.91 5.05 12.11
CA HIS A 86 -11.20 3.85 11.60
C HIS A 86 -12.13 3.03 10.69
N SER A 87 -12.01 3.23 9.39
CA SER A 87 -12.78 2.49 8.41
C SER A 87 -11.79 1.62 7.68
N VAL A 88 -11.99 0.32 7.79
CA VAL A 88 -11.35 -0.63 6.88
C VAL A 88 -11.96 -0.35 5.50
N ILE A 89 -11.17 0.26 4.62
CA ILE A 89 -11.57 0.49 3.24
C ILE A 89 -11.11 -0.69 2.40
N THR A 90 -11.97 -1.19 1.52
CA THR A 90 -11.58 -2.26 0.60
C THR A 90 -10.97 -1.63 -0.65
N ALA A 91 -9.66 -1.73 -0.83
CA ALA A 91 -8.98 -1.36 -2.07
C ALA A 91 -8.65 -2.63 -2.85
N ASP A 92 -9.20 -2.75 -4.06
CA ASP A 92 -8.93 -3.86 -4.99
C ASP A 92 -9.12 -5.29 -4.40
N GLY A 93 -10.05 -5.42 -3.44
CA GLY A 93 -10.37 -6.68 -2.75
C GLY A 93 -9.57 -6.92 -1.48
N MET A 94 -8.59 -6.06 -1.16
CA MET A 94 -7.86 -6.08 0.09
C MET A 94 -8.42 -5.08 1.11
N LEU A 95 -8.47 -5.48 2.37
CA LEU A 95 -8.79 -4.59 3.49
C LEU A 95 -7.56 -3.71 3.78
N THR A 96 -7.70 -2.40 3.59
CA THR A 96 -6.65 -1.41 3.83
C THR A 96 -7.15 -0.34 4.81
N GLU A 97 -6.25 0.27 5.56
CA GLU A 97 -6.62 1.24 6.59
C GLU A 97 -6.65 2.68 6.03
N SER A 98 -7.61 3.48 6.49
CA SER A 98 -7.53 4.94 6.39
C SER A 98 -6.71 5.51 7.55
N TYR A 99 -5.69 6.30 7.21
CA TYR A 99 -4.67 6.89 8.09
C TYR A 99 -5.14 7.29 9.51
N LEU A 100 -4.35 6.91 10.52
CA LEU A 100 -4.55 7.24 11.93
C LEU A 100 -3.75 8.52 12.27
N ASP A 101 -4.45 9.59 12.61
CA ASP A 101 -3.85 10.78 13.22
C ASP A 101 -3.39 10.43 14.65
N THR A 102 -2.09 10.46 14.90
CA THR A 102 -1.52 10.30 16.25
C THR A 102 -1.06 11.61 16.88
N GLY A 103 -1.55 12.76 16.41
CA GLY A 103 -1.41 14.06 17.08
C GLY A 103 -0.22 14.91 16.67
#